data_AF-A0A180F492-F1
#
_entry.id   AF-A0A180F492-F1
#
_cell.length_a   1.000
_cell.length_b   1.000
_cell.length_c   1.000
_cell.angle_alpha   90.00
_cell.angle_beta   90.00
_cell.angle_gamma   90.00
#
_symmetry.space_group_name_H-M   'P 1'
#
loop_
_entity.id
_entity.type
_entity.pdbx_description
1 polymer ?
#
loop_
_entity_poly.entity_id
_entity_poly.type
_entity_poly.pdbx_seq_one_letter_code
_entity_poly.pdbx_strand_id
1 'polypeptide(L)'
;MATFLTNIELTNKLSCIISEAEDELLLVSPYIKLNDKIQKLLQKHLRNDKLHILVVFGKNEDDISKSFSKKDFEFFSEFPNVA
;
A
#
# COMPACT_ATOMS: atom_id res chain seq x y z
N MET A 1 -2.57 26.13 -5.17
CA MET A 1 -1.11 25.83 -5.27
C MET A 1 -0.89 24.45 -4.65
N ALA A 2 -0.05 23.62 -5.26
CA ALA A 2 0.34 22.37 -4.64
C ALA A 2 1.22 22.65 -3.41
N THR A 3 0.93 22.00 -2.28
CA THR A 3 1.78 22.06 -1.09
C THR A 3 2.88 21.02 -1.21
N PHE A 4 4.14 21.44 -1.19
CA PHE A 4 5.26 20.52 -1.17
C PHE A 4 5.51 20.05 0.26
N LEU A 5 5.28 18.76 0.52
CA LEU A 5 5.49 18.17 1.84
C LEU A 5 6.88 17.56 1.94
N THR A 6 7.51 17.68 3.10
CA THR A 6 8.81 17.07 3.36
C THR A 6 8.79 16.21 4.61
N ASN A 7 9.60 15.13 4.57
CA ASN A 7 9.92 14.27 5.70
C ASN A 7 8.71 13.88 6.59
N ILE A 8 8.53 14.56 7.72
CA ILE A 8 7.52 14.26 8.74
C ILE A 8 6.11 14.53 8.22
N GLU A 9 5.86 15.67 7.59
CA GLU A 9 4.53 16.02 7.09
C GLU A 9 4.06 15.07 6.00
N LEU A 10 4.97 14.74 5.08
CA LEU A 10 4.71 13.75 4.03
C LEU A 10 4.37 12.39 4.65
N THR A 11 5.19 11.94 5.59
CA THR A 11 5.00 10.64 6.25
C THR A 11 3.69 10.59 7.02
N ASN A 12 3.34 11.67 7.73
CA ASN A 12 2.09 11.77 8.47
C ASN A 12 0.90 11.77 7.52
N LYS A 13 0.97 12.54 6.43
CA LYS A 13 -0.13 12.61 5.47
C LYS A 13 -0.37 11.28 4.77
N LEU A 14 0.69 10.58 4.37
CA LEU A 14 0.61 9.21 3.85
C LEU A 14 0.02 8.24 4.88
N SER A 15 0.42 8.36 6.15
CA SER A 15 -0.10 7.49 7.22
C SER A 15 -1.59 7.69 7.45
N CYS A 16 -2.07 8.93 7.41
CA CYS A 16 -3.50 9.25 7.49
C CYS A 16 -4.25 8.68 6.28
N ILE A 17 -3.78 8.93 5.05
CA ILE A 17 -4.44 8.43 3.82
C ILE A 17 -4.61 6.90 3.88
N ILE A 18 -3.56 6.17 4.24
CA ILE A 18 -3.63 4.70 4.33
C ILE A 18 -4.57 4.27 5.46
N SER A 19 -4.50 4.92 6.63
CA SER A 19 -5.29 4.52 7.80
C SER A 19 -6.76 4.88 7.73
N GLU A 20 -7.11 5.94 7.00
CA GLU A 20 -8.46 6.52 6.94
C GLU A 20 -9.17 6.19 5.61
N ALA A 21 -8.58 5.34 4.76
CA ALA A 21 -9.23 4.90 3.52
C ALA A 21 -10.50 4.08 3.84
N GLU A 22 -11.63 4.47 3.25
CA GLU A 22 -12.94 3.85 3.49
C GLU A 22 -13.41 2.99 2.30
N ASP A 23 -13.28 3.51 1.07
CA ASP A 23 -13.84 2.87 -0.14
C ASP A 23 -12.76 2.28 -1.06
N GLU A 24 -11.78 3.09 -1.49
CA GLU A 24 -10.70 2.64 -2.38
C GLU A 24 -9.33 3.13 -1.91
N LEU A 25 -8.33 2.24 -1.97
CA LEU A 25 -6.92 2.56 -1.73
C LEU A 25 -6.06 2.06 -2.90
N LEU A 26 -5.63 3.01 -3.74
CA LEU A 26 -4.73 2.74 -4.87
C LEU A 26 -3.26 2.96 -4.47
N LEU A 27 -2.47 1.90 -4.48
CA LEU A 27 -1.03 1.93 -4.22
C LEU A 27 -0.26 1.73 -5.51
N VAL A 28 0.41 2.78 -6.00
CA VAL A 28 1.22 2.72 -7.22
C VAL A 28 2.68 2.93 -6.88
N SER A 29 3.52 1.96 -7.21
CA SER A 29 4.97 2.10 -7.05
C SER A 29 5.73 1.17 -8.00
N PRO A 30 6.88 1.59 -8.56
CA PRO A 30 7.75 0.69 -9.33
C PRO A 30 8.17 -0.56 -8.53
N TYR A 31 8.30 -0.41 -7.20
CA TYR A 31 8.58 -1.49 -6.27
C TYR A 31 7.66 -1.37 -5.05
N ILE A 32 6.93 -2.44 -4.75
CA ILE A 32 6.15 -2.53 -3.52
C ILE A 32 7.03 -3.23 -2.50
N LYS A 33 7.49 -2.45 -1.51
CA LYS A 33 8.27 -2.91 -0.38
C LYS A 33 7.62 -2.38 0.89
N LEU A 34 6.83 -3.21 1.54
CA LEU A 34 6.17 -2.80 2.76
C LEU A 34 7.17 -2.83 3.91
N ASN A 35 7.35 -1.69 4.57
CA ASN A 35 8.02 -1.65 5.86
C ASN A 35 7.00 -1.91 6.98
N ASP A 36 7.50 -2.19 8.18
CA ASP A 36 6.66 -2.51 9.34
C ASP A 36 5.62 -1.42 9.66
N LYS A 37 5.93 -0.15 9.34
CA LYS A 37 5.01 0.98 9.57
C LYS A 37 3.81 0.91 8.63
N ILE A 38 4.03 0.72 7.33
CA ILE A 38 2.96 0.62 6.33
C ILE A 38 2.13 -0.65 6.59
N GLN A 39 2.76 -1.77 6.92
CA GLN A 39 2.05 -3.01 7.25
C GLN A 39 1.08 -2.80 8.42
N LYS A 40 1.53 -2.16 9.51
CA LYS A 40 0.66 -1.85 10.66
C LYS A 40 -0.51 -0.93 10.31
N LEU A 41 -0.33 0.00 9.38
CA LEU A 41 -1.42 0.88 8.93
C LEU A 41 -2.44 0.09 8.11
N LEU A 42 -1.98 -0.72 7.17
CA LEU A 42 -2.84 -1.58 6.35
C LEU A 42 -3.56 -2.64 7.18
N GLN A 43 -2.92 -3.21 8.22
CA GLN A 43 -3.53 -4.23 9.10
C GLN A 43 -4.86 -3.79 9.74
N LYS A 44 -5.09 -2.47 9.88
CA LYS A 44 -6.39 -1.93 10.35
C LYS A 44 -7.56 -2.34 9.45
N HIS A 45 -7.28 -2.63 8.18
CA HIS A 45 -8.27 -2.94 7.15
C HIS A 45 -8.40 -4.45 6.86
N LEU A 46 -7.72 -5.33 7.60
CA LEU A 46 -7.77 -6.79 7.38
C LEU A 46 -9.19 -7.39 7.44
N ARG A 47 -10.11 -6.71 8.11
CA ARG A 47 -11.52 -7.13 8.24
C ARG A 47 -12.49 -6.14 7.60
N ASN A 48 -11.98 -5.21 6.81
CA ASN A 48 -12.79 -4.20 6.13
C ASN A 48 -13.15 -4.70 4.73
N ASP A 49 -14.34 -5.27 4.60
CA ASP A 49 -14.91 -5.79 3.36
C ASP A 49 -15.50 -4.70 2.44
N LYS A 50 -15.42 -3.43 2.84
CA LYS A 50 -15.83 -2.29 2.01
C LYS A 50 -14.66 -1.67 1.27
N LEU A 51 -13.48 -1.69 1.88
CA LEU A 51 -12.28 -1.12 1.28
C LEU A 51 -11.75 -2.03 0.16
N HIS A 52 -11.66 -1.50 -1.04
CA HIS A 52 -10.99 -2.12 -2.17
C HIS A 52 -9.55 -1.61 -2.29
N ILE A 53 -8.58 -2.51 -2.20
CA ILE A 53 -7.15 -2.17 -2.30
C ILE A 53 -6.65 -2.59 -3.69
N LEU A 54 -6.15 -1.63 -4.47
CA LEU A 54 -5.56 -1.90 -5.79
C LEU A 54 -4.06 -1.64 -5.73
N VAL A 55 -3.24 -2.66 -6.02
CA VAL A 55 -1.79 -2.56 -5.95
C VAL A 55 -1.19 -2.65 -7.36
N VAL A 56 -0.68 -1.52 -7.85
CA VAL A 56 -0.04 -1.41 -9.16
C VAL A 56 1.47 -1.34 -8.98
N PHE A 57 2.17 -2.35 -9.49
CA PHE A 57 3.62 -2.44 -9.47
C PHE A 57 4.20 -2.94 -10.79
N GLY A 58 5.46 -2.62 -11.04
CA GLY A 58 6.13 -3.03 -12.26
C GLY A 58 7.30 -2.13 -12.61
N LYS A 59 8.49 -2.73 -12.64
CA LYS A 59 9.70 -2.14 -13.23
C LYS A 59 10.62 -3.19 -13.84
N ASN A 60 10.55 -4.43 -13.36
CA ASN A 60 11.27 -5.57 -13.92
C ASN A 60 10.25 -6.51 -14.57
N GLU A 61 10.19 -6.50 -15.90
CA GLU A 61 9.29 -7.37 -16.67
C GLU A 61 9.75 -8.84 -16.62
N ASP A 62 11.06 -9.07 -16.57
CA ASP A 62 11.65 -10.41 -16.56
C ASP A 62 11.53 -11.14 -15.22
N ASP A 63 11.37 -10.40 -14.11
CA ASP A 63 11.35 -10.97 -12.76
C ASP A 63 10.51 -10.11 -11.81
N ILE A 64 9.23 -10.47 -11.72
CA ILE A 64 8.23 -9.81 -10.88
C ILE A 64 8.63 -9.83 -9.41
N SER A 65 9.32 -10.87 -8.94
CA SER A 65 9.69 -11.03 -7.52
C SER A 65 10.61 -9.91 -7.00
N LYS A 66 11.35 -9.26 -7.90
CA LYS A 66 12.18 -8.08 -7.59
C LYS A 66 11.36 -6.82 -7.32
N SER A 67 10.17 -6.75 -7.90
CA SER A 67 9.23 -5.62 -7.80
C SER A 67 8.18 -5.85 -6.72
N PHE A 68 7.86 -7.12 -6.44
CA PHE A 68 6.89 -7.53 -5.44
C PHE A 68 7.30 -8.85 -4.79
N SER A 69 7.69 -8.80 -3.51
CA SER A 69 8.21 -9.97 -2.82
C SER A 69 7.09 -10.96 -2.46
N LYS A 70 7.43 -12.25 -2.32
CA LYS A 70 6.46 -13.28 -1.87
C LYS A 70 5.82 -12.92 -0.52
N LYS A 71 6.59 -12.34 0.39
CA LYS A 71 6.12 -11.89 1.71
C LYS A 71 5.08 -10.78 1.58
N ASP A 72 5.33 -9.81 0.71
CA ASP A 72 4.39 -8.70 0.48
C ASP A 72 3.12 -9.21 -0.21
N PHE A 73 3.26 -10.14 -1.18
CA PHE A 73 2.13 -10.82 -1.82
C PHE A 73 1.26 -11.57 -0.80
N GLU A 74 1.87 -12.38 0.08
CA GLU A 74 1.16 -13.12 1.13
C GLU A 74 0.40 -12.16 2.06
N PHE A 75 1.04 -11.06 2.46
CA PHE A 75 0.42 -10.04 3.28
C PHE A 75 -0.80 -9.39 2.61
N PHE A 76 -0.69 -8.97 1.34
CA PHE A 76 -1.82 -8.39 0.62
C PHE A 76 -2.95 -9.40 0.38
N SER A 77 -2.63 -10.69 0.23
CA SER A 77 -3.63 -11.75 0.04
C SER A 77 -4.52 -11.98 1.27
N GLU A 78 -4.18 -11.43 2.44
CA GLU A 78 -5.01 -11.50 3.65
C GLU A 78 -6.22 -10.56 3.62
N PHE A 79 -6.24 -9.58 2.71
CA PHE A 79 -7.32 -8.59 2.62
C PHE A 79 -8.51 -9.13 1.82
N PRO A 80 -9.75 -8.83 2.23
CA PRO A 80 -10.95 -9.40 1.60
C PRO A 80 -11.16 -8.93 0.16
N ASN A 81 -10.79 -7.68 -0.18
CA ASN A 81 -10.93 -7.12 -1.52
C ASN A 81 -9.62 -6.46 -1.95
N VAL A 82 -8.72 -7.27 -2.51
CA VAL A 82 -7.45 -6.81 -3.06
C VAL A 82 -7.30 -7.25 -4.53
N ALA A 83 -6.73 -6.38 -5.35
CA ALA A 83 -6.42 -6.62 -6.76
C ALA A 83 -5.02 -6.15 -7.13
#